data_AF-A0A819LLG4-F1
#
_entry.id   AF-A0A819LLG4-F1
#
_cell.length_a   1.000
_cell.length_b   1.000
_cell.length_c   1.000
_cell.angle_alpha   90.00
_cell.angle_beta   90.00
_cell.angle_gamma   90.00
#
_symmetry.space_group_name_H-M   'P 1'
#
loop_
_entity.id
_entity.type
_entity.pdbx_description
1 polymer ?
#
loop_
_entity_poly.entity_id
_entity_poly.type
_entity_poly.pdbx_seq_one_letter_code
_entity_poly.pdbx_strand_id
1 'polypeptide(L)'
;MKGVTWFWKANTNPWSSNEIEQWIPFPDIINRQIEQAYEDRQLEIVISEEYKIDLNRLLQNDIFDFGKQRPVRRCSKTGDTLTYYRRERFNFAQSIQRSITDDTLNYGCSFVTD
;
A
#
# COMPACT_ATOMS: atom_id res chain seq x y z
N MET A 1 -8.25 -12.53 -8.42
CA MET A 1 -8.20 -11.17 -7.84
C MET A 1 -6.88 -10.55 -8.22
N LYS A 2 -6.91 -9.38 -8.88
CA LYS A 2 -5.68 -8.61 -9.18
C LYS A 2 -5.01 -8.28 -7.84
N GLY A 3 -3.68 -8.44 -7.75
CA GLY A 3 -2.93 -8.25 -6.52
C GLY A 3 -2.81 -6.78 -6.15
N VAL A 4 -3.91 -6.14 -5.75
CA VAL A 4 -3.96 -4.71 -5.45
C VAL A 4 -3.89 -4.48 -3.94
N THR A 5 -3.15 -3.47 -3.53
CA THR A 5 -3.06 -3.06 -2.13
C THR A 5 -3.14 -1.55 -2.03
N TRP A 6 -4.07 -1.09 -1.20
CA TRP A 6 -4.27 0.30 -0.85
C TRP A 6 -3.49 0.62 0.43
N PHE A 7 -2.90 1.82 0.46
CA PHE A 7 -2.11 2.32 1.57
C PHE A 7 -2.58 3.72 1.96
N TRP A 8 -2.35 4.09 3.22
CA TRP A 8 -2.49 5.45 3.73
C TRP A 8 -1.15 5.97 4.25
N LYS A 9 -0.93 7.29 4.15
CA LYS A 9 0.29 7.94 4.64
C LYS A 9 0.18 8.17 6.15
N ALA A 10 1.08 7.56 6.90
CA ALA A 10 1.04 7.47 8.36
C ALA A 10 1.91 8.49 9.10
N ASN A 11 2.62 9.34 8.37
CA ASN A 11 3.38 10.46 8.91
C ASN A 11 2.52 11.35 9.82
N THR A 12 3.11 11.86 10.90
CA THR A 12 2.48 12.84 11.79
C THR A 12 2.06 14.09 11.01
N ASN A 13 2.93 14.56 10.12
CA ASN A 13 2.59 15.55 9.10
C ASN A 13 2.55 14.88 7.71
N PRO A 14 1.38 14.46 7.21
CA PRO A 14 1.26 13.74 5.94
C PRO A 14 1.68 14.56 4.71
N TRP A 15 1.78 15.89 4.87
CA TRP A 15 2.12 16.82 3.80
C TRP A 15 3.58 17.28 3.81
N SER A 16 4.35 16.89 4.83
CA SER A 16 5.78 17.24 4.93
C SER A 16 6.59 16.47 3.90
N SER A 17 7.47 17.17 3.17
CA SER A 17 8.48 16.58 2.28
C SER A 17 9.79 16.25 3.01
N ASN A 18 9.93 16.70 4.25
CA ASN A 18 11.17 16.56 5.03
C ASN A 18 11.22 15.26 5.84
N GLU A 19 10.11 14.53 5.89
CA GLU A 19 10.00 13.26 6.61
C GLU A 19 10.12 12.09 5.62
N ILE A 20 10.70 10.99 6.09
CA ILE A 20 10.67 9.73 5.36
C ILE A 20 9.20 9.29 5.23
N GLU A 21 8.77 8.99 4.01
CA GLU A 21 7.39 8.59 3.77
C GLU A 21 7.07 7.24 4.42
N GLN A 22 6.03 7.22 5.24
CA GLN A 22 5.54 6.01 5.89
C GLN A 22 4.18 5.65 5.32
N TRP A 23 4.13 4.59 4.54
CA TRP A 23 2.89 4.10 3.91
C TRP A 23 2.47 2.78 4.55
N ILE A 24 1.30 2.77 5.17
CA ILE A 24 0.76 1.59 5.86
C ILE A 24 -0.40 1.03 5.04
N PRO A 25 -0.45 -0.27 4.77
CA PRO A 25 -1.56 -0.86 4.03
C PRO A 25 -2.83 -0.88 4.87
N PHE A 26 -3.97 -0.76 4.20
CA PHE A 26 -5.25 -1.01 4.85
C PHE A 26 -5.41 -2.50 5.20
N PRO A 27 -6.16 -2.83 6.27
CA PRO A 27 -6.55 -4.21 6.56
C PRO A 27 -7.23 -4.87 5.36
N ASP A 28 -7.04 -6.18 5.17
CA ASP A 28 -7.50 -6.90 3.96
C ASP A 28 -8.98 -6.69 3.62
N ILE A 29 -9.85 -6.61 4.64
CA ILE A 29 -11.29 -6.37 4.46
C ILE A 29 -11.53 -4.97 3.89
N ILE A 30 -10.91 -3.96 4.51
CA ILE A 30 -11.03 -2.56 4.08
C ILE A 30 -10.42 -2.37 2.69
N ASN A 31 -9.23 -2.95 2.46
CA ASN A 31 -8.55 -2.92 1.18
C ASN A 31 -9.45 -3.46 0.04
N ARG A 32 -10.18 -4.55 0.30
CA ARG A 32 -11.15 -5.10 -0.66
C ARG A 32 -12.33 -4.16 -0.92
N GLN A 33 -12.86 -3.52 0.12
CA GLN A 33 -13.97 -2.58 0.00
C GLN A 33 -13.57 -1.35 -0.81
N ILE A 34 -12.40 -0.78 -0.53
CA ILE A 34 -11.85 0.37 -1.27
C ILE A 34 -11.65 -0.02 -2.74
N GLU A 35 -11.05 -1.17 -3.01
CA GLU A 35 -10.83 -1.63 -4.38
C GLU A 35 -12.14 -1.83 -5.14
N GLN A 36 -13.15 -2.44 -4.51
CA GLN A 36 -14.47 -2.61 -5.13
C GLN A 36 -15.12 -1.26 -5.46
N ALA A 37 -15.13 -0.32 -4.52
CA ALA A 37 -15.68 1.02 -4.74
C ALA A 37 -14.94 1.78 -5.86
N TYR A 38 -13.62 1.61 -5.95
CA TYR A 38 -12.82 2.18 -7.02
C TYR A 38 -13.16 1.55 -8.39
N GLU A 39 -13.28 0.22 -8.47
CA GLU A 39 -13.68 -0.49 -9.69
C GLU A 39 -15.11 -0.10 -10.14
N ASP A 40 -16.00 0.12 -9.18
CA ASP A 40 -17.38 0.58 -9.40
C ASP A 40 -17.48 2.08 -9.72
N ARG A 41 -16.34 2.79 -9.80
CA ARG A 41 -16.24 4.24 -10.07
C ARG A 41 -17.02 5.11 -9.08
N GLN A 42 -17.08 4.68 -7.81
CA GLN A 42 -17.60 5.51 -6.74
C GLN A 42 -16.66 6.69 -6.46
N LEU A 43 -17.22 7.81 -6.02
CA LEU A 43 -16.44 9.01 -5.70
C LEU A 43 -15.88 8.97 -4.28
N GLU A 44 -16.59 8.34 -3.36
CA GLU A 44 -16.19 8.21 -1.97
C GLU A 44 -16.65 6.88 -1.37
N ILE A 45 -15.96 6.44 -0.32
CA ILE A 45 -16.33 5.28 0.49
C ILE A 45 -16.07 5.55 1.97
N VAL A 46 -17.01 5.17 2.84
CA VAL A 46 -16.83 5.17 4.29
C VAL A 46 -16.15 3.86 4.71
N ILE A 47 -15.01 3.96 5.39
CA ILE A 47 -14.19 2.79 5.78
C ILE A 47 -14.29 2.45 7.27
N SER A 48 -14.72 3.41 8.10
CA SER A 48 -15.03 3.23 9.52
C SER A 48 -16.00 4.32 9.98
N GLU A 49 -16.42 4.29 11.25
CA GLU A 49 -17.26 5.33 11.86
C GLU A 49 -16.60 6.73 11.85
N GLU A 50 -15.27 6.78 11.77
CA GLU A 50 -14.48 8.01 11.86
C GLU A 50 -13.90 8.46 10.51
N TYR A 51 -13.75 7.55 9.54
CA TYR A 51 -13.01 7.84 8.32
C TYR A 51 -13.77 7.47 7.05
N LYS A 52 -13.61 8.35 6.06
CA LYS A 52 -14.00 8.11 4.67
C LYS A 52 -12.84 8.39 3.72
N ILE A 53 -12.88 7.80 2.53
CA ILE A 53 -11.91 8.03 1.47
C ILE A 53 -12.63 8.69 0.30
N ASP A 54 -12.10 9.82 -0.16
CA ASP A 54 -12.38 10.42 -1.45
C ASP A 54 -11.49 9.72 -2.50
N LEU A 55 -12.10 8.91 -3.35
CA LEU A 55 -11.42 8.09 -4.36
C LEU A 55 -11.00 8.91 -5.58
N ASN A 56 -11.61 10.08 -5.81
CA ASN A 56 -11.23 10.97 -6.90
C ASN A 56 -9.96 11.76 -6.55
N ARG A 57 -9.87 12.23 -5.30
CA ARG A 57 -8.71 12.99 -4.79
C ARG A 57 -7.64 12.11 -4.16
N LEU A 58 -7.95 10.83 -3.93
CA LEU A 58 -7.09 9.88 -3.22
C LEU A 58 -6.72 10.38 -1.82
N LEU A 59 -7.74 10.79 -1.05
CA LEU A 59 -7.59 11.30 0.33
C LEU A 59 -8.48 10.56 1.31
N GLN A 60 -7.91 10.11 2.41
CA GLN A 60 -8.67 9.75 3.61
C GLN A 60 -8.96 11.02 4.41
N ASN A 61 -10.21 11.20 4.80
CA ASN A 61 -10.70 12.31 5.60
C ASN A 61 -11.34 11.77 6.87
N ASP A 62 -11.05 12.42 8.00
CA ASP A 62 -11.84 12.29 9.21
C ASP A 62 -13.23 12.89 8.97
N ILE A 63 -14.28 12.17 9.38
CA ILE A 63 -15.68 12.54 9.18
C ILE A 63 -16.08 13.71 10.09
N PHE A 64 -15.47 13.81 11.27
CA PHE A 64 -15.75 14.83 12.27
C PHE A 64 -14.81 16.03 12.18
N ASP A 65 -13.62 15.85 11.59
CA ASP A 65 -12.59 16.89 11.46
C ASP A 65 -12.04 16.99 10.03
N PHE A 66 -12.62 17.88 9.23
CA PHE A 66 -12.18 18.11 7.84
C PHE A 66 -10.72 18.56 7.70
N GLY A 67 -10.07 19.02 8.77
CA GLY A 67 -8.65 19.38 8.76
C GLY A 67 -7.72 18.16 8.83
N LYS A 68 -8.22 17.02 9.29
CA LYS A 68 -7.46 15.76 9.37
C LYS A 68 -7.62 14.96 8.10
N GLN A 69 -6.72 15.22 7.16
CA GLN A 69 -6.66 14.53 5.88
C GLN A 69 -5.32 13.83 5.69
N ARG A 70 -5.34 12.67 5.05
CA ARG A 70 -4.14 11.89 4.74
C ARG A 70 -4.22 11.36 3.31
N PRO A 71 -3.13 11.45 2.53
CA PRO A 71 -3.05 10.79 1.23
C PRO A 71 -3.27 9.29 1.32
N VAL A 72 -3.97 8.74 0.33
CA VAL A 72 -4.03 7.30 0.07
C VAL A 72 -3.45 6.99 -1.30
N ARG A 73 -2.97 5.76 -1.49
CA ARG A 73 -2.47 5.30 -2.79
C ARG A 73 -2.85 3.87 -3.08
N ARG A 74 -3.03 3.56 -4.36
CA ARG A 74 -3.33 2.23 -4.89
C ARG A 74 -2.08 1.66 -5.57
N CYS A 75 -1.60 0.50 -5.14
CA CYS A 75 -0.50 -0.20 -5.78
C CYS A 75 -0.98 -1.52 -6.36
N SER A 76 -0.76 -1.74 -7.66
CA SER A 76 -1.02 -3.03 -8.32
C SER A 76 0.25 -3.85 -8.38
N LYS A 77 0.20 -5.12 -7.95
CA LYS A 77 1.23 -6.13 -8.21
C LYS A 77 1.13 -6.57 -9.67
N THR A 78 1.53 -5.72 -10.61
CA THR A 78 2.00 -6.18 -11.92
C THR A 78 3.33 -6.88 -11.68
N GLY A 79 3.49 -8.10 -12.22
CA GLY A 79 4.48 -9.10 -11.79
C GLY A 79 5.89 -8.55 -11.54
N ASP A 80 6.38 -8.79 -10.32
CA ASP A 80 7.79 -8.89 -9.87
C ASP A 80 8.08 -8.37 -8.46
N THR A 81 7.08 -8.01 -7.65
CA THR A 81 7.35 -7.61 -6.25
C THR A 81 6.44 -8.34 -5.26
N LEU A 82 6.71 -9.64 -5.12
CA LEU A 82 6.21 -10.53 -4.07
C LEU A 82 6.99 -10.35 -2.74
N THR A 83 7.24 -9.12 -2.30
CA THR A 83 8.01 -8.85 -1.05
C THR A 83 7.23 -8.10 0.01
N TYR A 84 5.91 -8.26 0.07
CA TYR A 84 5.17 -7.82 1.25
C TYR A 84 4.05 -8.81 1.61
N TYR A 85 4.26 -9.45 2.77
CA TYR A 85 3.39 -10.37 3.54
C TYR A 85 3.41 -11.87 3.24
N ARG A 86 4.43 -12.58 3.77
CA ARG A 86 4.24 -13.83 4.55
C ARG A 86 5.45 -14.26 5.39
N ARG A 87 6.17 -13.33 6.04
CA ARG A 87 7.44 -13.68 6.72
C ARG A 87 7.35 -13.97 8.24
N GLU A 88 6.17 -13.98 8.85
CA GLU A 88 6.06 -14.18 10.32
C GLU A 88 5.14 -15.31 10.79
N ARG A 89 4.99 -16.41 10.04
CA ARG A 89 4.20 -17.55 10.54
C ARG A 89 4.89 -18.91 10.63
N PHE A 90 6.17 -19.00 10.27
CA PHE A 90 6.89 -20.26 10.41
C PHE A 90 8.35 -20.04 10.84
N ASN A 91 8.53 -19.69 12.12
CA ASN A 91 9.78 -19.97 12.82
C ASN A 91 9.54 -21.12 13.79
N PHE A 92 9.41 -22.34 13.25
CA PHE A 92 9.65 -23.57 14.00
C PHE A 92 10.04 -24.68 13.03
N ALA A 93 11.35 -24.77 12.77
CA ALA A 93 12.16 -26.00 12.76
C ALA A 93 13.42 -25.75 11.93
N GLN A 94 14.57 -25.85 12.60
CA GLN A 94 15.89 -25.81 12.01
C GLN A 94 16.11 -26.97 11.02
N SER A 95 17.10 -26.76 10.16
CA SER A 95 17.84 -27.72 9.34
C SER A 95 17.20 -28.12 8.00
N ILE A 96 17.82 -27.68 6.91
CA ILE A 96 18.57 -28.53 5.97
C ILE A 96 19.46 -27.63 5.09
N GLN A 97 20.75 -27.95 5.04
CA GLN A 97 21.77 -27.34 4.19
C GLN A 97 21.56 -27.70 2.71
N ARG A 98 21.94 -26.78 1.80
CA ARG A 98 22.57 -26.99 0.44
C ARG A 98 22.41 -25.68 -0.38
N SER A 99 23.43 -24.84 -0.55
CA SER A 99 24.59 -24.91 -1.47
C SER A 99 24.30 -24.42 -2.91
N ILE A 100 24.87 -23.25 -3.26
CA ILE A 100 25.44 -22.82 -4.59
C ILE A 100 24.35 -22.50 -5.66
N THR A 101 24.35 -21.43 -6.47
CA THR A 101 25.38 -20.61 -7.17
C THR A 101 24.98 -19.13 -7.34
N ASP A 102 26.02 -18.30 -7.54
CA ASP A 102 25.98 -17.00 -8.22
C ASP A 102 25.11 -17.01 -9.48
N ASP A 103 24.38 -15.90 -9.71
CA ASP A 103 24.35 -15.25 -11.02
C ASP A 103 23.82 -13.80 -10.91
N THR A 104 24.77 -12.89 -11.08
CA THR A 104 24.71 -11.51 -11.59
C THR A 104 23.36 -11.01 -12.10
N LEU A 105 22.78 -9.95 -11.52
CA LEU A 105 21.83 -9.09 -12.27
C LEU A 105 21.98 -7.59 -11.97
N ASN A 106 22.22 -6.92 -13.08
CA ASN A 106 22.40 -5.51 -13.38
C ASN A 106 21.09 -4.72 -13.14
N TYR A 107 21.09 -3.74 -12.24
CA TYR A 107 19.92 -2.90 -11.97
C TYR A 107 19.90 -1.67 -12.90
N GLY A 108 19.18 -1.78 -14.02
CA GLY A 108 18.85 -0.64 -14.88
C GLY A 108 17.51 -0.03 -14.46
N CYS A 109 17.55 1.07 -13.71
CA CYS A 109 16.39 1.94 -13.49
C CYS A 109 16.39 3.01 -14.59
N SER A 110 15.56 2.86 -15.61
CA SER A 110 15.44 3.87 -16.67
C SER A 110 14.42 4.93 -16.26
N PHE A 111 14.91 6.15 -16.06
CA PHE A 111 14.10 7.36 -16.00
C PHE A 111 13.73 7.76 -17.43
N VAL A 112 12.44 7.92 -17.71
CA VAL A 112 11.97 8.64 -18.90
C VAL A 112 11.89 10.11 -18.51
N THR A 113 12.68 10.94 -19.17
CA THR A 113 12.48 12.40 -19.22
C THR A 113 12.07 12.76 -20.64
N ASP A 114 11.05 13.61 -20.76
CA ASP A 114 10.59 14.23 -22.02
C ASP A 114 11.71 14.86 -22.85
#